data_AF-A0A7S8EL20-F1
#
_entry.id   AF-A0A7S8EL20-F1
#
_cell.length_a   1.000
_cell.length_b   1.000
_cell.length_c   1.000
_cell.angle_alpha   90.00
_cell.angle_beta   90.00
_cell.angle_gamma   90.00
#
_symmetry.space_group_name_H-M   'P 1'
#
loop_
_entity.id
_entity.type
_entity.pdbx_description
1 polymer ?
#
loop_
_entity_poly.entity_id
_entity_poly.type
_entity_poly.pdbx_seq_one_letter_code
_entity_poly.pdbx_strand_id
1 'polypeptide(L)'
;MTVTCPECGGALKKFEVGSIIKFGCHIGHSYTAEIMAGAQFEEMEKVMRAAVRFLNERRICLQMADHTRSAEHAPPPTGTPSRQALDRAYKLRDLVEQNWLTPESVRRVASASNGSAPLAE
;
A
#
# COMPACT_ATOMS: atom_id res chain seq x y z
N MET A 1 15.05 -6.76 12.18
CA MET A 1 14.28 -6.13 11.08
C MET A 1 14.49 -4.62 11.19
N THR A 2 14.84 -3.92 10.10
CA THR A 2 15.10 -2.47 10.10
C THR A 2 13.92 -1.74 9.44
N VAL A 3 13.60 -0.55 9.94
CA VAL A 3 12.57 0.32 9.33
C VAL A 3 13.24 1.17 8.25
N THR A 4 12.60 1.30 7.10
CA THR A 4 13.11 2.09 5.97
C THR A 4 12.39 3.44 5.89
N CYS A 5 13.11 4.46 5.43
CA CYS A 5 12.58 5.79 5.17
C CYS A 5 11.52 5.71 4.06
N PRO A 6 10.28 6.18 4.29
CA PRO A 6 9.23 6.17 3.27
C PRO A 6 9.58 7.00 2.03
N GLU A 7 10.44 8.01 2.19
CA GLU A 7 10.78 8.94 1.10
C GLU A 7 11.95 8.46 0.23
N CYS A 8 12.95 7.77 0.82
CA CYS A 8 14.17 7.40 0.09
C CYS A 8 14.54 5.91 0.16
N GLY A 9 13.79 5.09 0.91
CA GLY A 9 14.08 3.66 1.09
C GLY A 9 15.31 3.36 1.98
N GLY A 10 16.05 4.38 2.43
CA GLY A 10 17.23 4.20 3.27
C GLY A 10 16.90 3.70 4.68
N ALA A 11 17.82 2.97 5.31
CA ALA A 11 17.64 2.49 6.68
C ALA A 11 17.48 3.65 7.69
N LEU A 12 16.52 3.52 8.61
CA LEU A 12 16.31 4.47 9.71
C LEU A 12 16.97 3.97 10.99
N LYS A 13 17.51 4.91 11.77
CA LYS A 13 17.97 4.68 13.15
C LYS A 13 16.89 5.15 14.12
N LYS A 14 16.49 4.26 15.05
CA LYS A 14 15.64 4.61 16.18
C LYS A 14 16.49 5.23 17.30
N PHE A 15 16.00 6.30 17.92
CA PHE A 15 16.58 6.89 19.12
C PHE A 15 15.51 7.60 19.95
N GLU A 16 15.82 7.84 21.22
CA GLU A 16 14.92 8.48 22.18
C GLU A 16 15.39 9.91 22.46
N VAL A 17 14.43 10.84 22.51
CA VAL A 17 14.65 12.24 22.89
C VAL A 17 13.64 12.58 24.00
N GLY A 18 14.09 12.51 25.25
CA GLY A 18 13.20 12.54 26.40
C GLY A 18 12.24 11.34 26.39
N SER A 19 10.94 11.60 26.41
CA SER A 19 9.89 10.56 26.31
C SER A 19 9.46 10.24 24.87
N ILE A 20 10.07 10.87 23.86
CA ILE A 20 9.66 10.74 22.46
C ILE A 20 10.61 9.79 21.71
N ILE A 21 10.04 8.78 21.07
CA ILE A 21 10.75 7.94 20.10
C ILE A 21 10.82 8.65 18.75
N LYS A 22 12.04 8.75 18.20
CA LYS A 22 12.31 9.30 16.87
C LYS A 22 13.02 8.30 15.96
N PHE A 23 12.83 8.47 14.67
CA PHE A 23 13.49 7.74 13.59
C PHE A 23 14.23 8.73 12.70
N GLY A 24 15.51 8.50 12.44
CA GLY A 24 16.34 9.36 11.59
C GLY A 24 16.97 8.60 10.43
N CYS A 25 16.89 9.18 9.23
CA CYS A 25 17.58 8.70 8.03
C CYS A 25 18.96 9.35 7.91
N HIS A 26 19.90 8.66 7.27
CA HIS A 26 21.26 9.15 7.04
C HIS A 26 21.35 10.39 6.13
N ILE A 27 20.30 10.70 5.37
CA ILE A 27 20.22 11.90 4.52
C ILE A 27 19.38 13.04 5.14
N GLY A 28 18.90 12.88 6.37
CA GLY A 28 18.27 13.97 7.14
C GLY A 28 16.76 13.86 7.40
N HIS A 29 16.03 12.92 6.77
CA HIS A 29 14.61 12.70 7.11
C HIS A 29 14.44 12.25 8.55
N SER A 30 13.44 12.78 9.25
CA SER A 30 13.21 12.53 10.66
C SER A 30 11.73 12.44 10.98
N TYR A 31 11.36 11.44 11.78
CA TYR A 31 9.97 11.14 12.11
C TYR A 31 9.84 10.87 13.60
N THR A 32 8.75 11.32 14.23
CA THR A 32 8.32 10.74 15.51
C THR A 32 7.68 9.37 15.25
N ALA A 33 7.52 8.54 16.29
CA ALA A 33 6.88 7.23 16.12
C ALA A 33 5.45 7.31 15.54
N GLU A 34 4.67 8.31 15.96
CA GLU A 34 3.30 8.52 15.46
C GLU A 34 3.30 8.88 13.97
N ILE A 35 4.12 9.86 13.58
CA ILE A 35 4.24 10.27 12.17
C ILE A 35 4.81 9.15 11.29
N MET A 36 5.79 8.40 11.80
CA MET A 36 6.39 7.28 11.08
C MET A 36 5.37 6.18 10.78
N ALA A 37 4.46 5.87 11.71
CA ALA A 37 3.43 4.86 11.51
C ALA A 37 2.46 5.25 10.38
N GLY A 38 2.02 6.51 10.34
CA GLY A 38 1.20 7.04 9.24
C GLY A 38 1.96 7.03 7.91
N ALA A 39 3.18 7.57 7.88
CA ALA A 39 4.00 7.64 6.66
C ALA A 39 4.34 6.26 6.09
N GLN A 40 4.57 5.25 6.93
CA GLN A 40 4.78 3.87 6.49
C GLN A 40 3.53 3.28 5.85
N PHE A 41 2.35 3.56 6.42
CA PHE A 41 1.08 3.09 5.88
C PHE A 41 0.75 3.76 4.53
N GLU A 42 0.92 5.07 4.44
CA GLU A 42 0.73 5.82 3.19
C GLU A 42 1.65 5.33 2.06
N GLU A 43 2.94 5.10 2.36
CA GLU A 43 3.87 4.58 1.36
C GLU A 43 3.53 3.14 0.96
N MET A 44 3.10 2.30 1.91
CA MET A 44 2.58 0.96 1.59
C MET A 44 1.42 1.04 0.60
N GLU A 45 0.41 1.87 0.86
CA GLU A 45 -0.73 2.05 -0.05
C GLU A 45 -0.30 2.54 -1.44
N LYS A 46 0.59 3.53 -1.49
CA LYS A 46 1.14 4.07 -2.73
C LYS A 46 1.86 3.00 -3.55
N VAL A 47 2.69 2.17 -2.92
CA VAL A 47 3.39 1.05 -3.57
C VAL A 47 2.40 0.00 -4.07
N MET A 48 1.38 -0.35 -3.28
CA MET A 48 0.35 -1.30 -3.72
C MET A 48 -0.44 -0.77 -4.93
N ARG A 49 -0.83 0.51 -4.94
CA ARG A 49 -1.46 1.16 -6.11
C ARG A 49 -0.57 1.12 -7.34
N ALA A 50 0.73 1.40 -7.17
CA ALA A 50 1.70 1.30 -8.26
C ALA A 50 1.84 -0.15 -8.77
N ALA A 51 1.85 -1.14 -7.88
CA ALA A 51 1.90 -2.55 -8.26
C ALA A 51 0.64 -3.01 -9.01
N VAL A 52 -0.56 -2.53 -8.66
CA VAL A 52 -1.79 -2.76 -9.46
C VAL A 52 -1.61 -2.21 -10.88
N ARG A 53 -1.05 -1.00 -11.02
CA ARG A 53 -0.75 -0.42 -12.33
C ARG A 53 0.23 -1.29 -13.12
N PHE A 54 1.35 -1.69 -12.51
CA PHE A 54 2.36 -2.54 -13.16
C PHE A 54 1.83 -3.92 -13.59
N LEU A 55 0.93 -4.52 -12.81
CA LEU A 55 0.29 -5.78 -13.20
C LEU A 55 -0.63 -5.60 -14.43
N ASN A 56 -1.33 -4.48 -14.53
CA ASN A 56 -2.15 -4.15 -15.70
C ASN A 56 -1.28 -3.86 -16.94
N GLU A 57 -0.20 -3.10 -16.80
CA GLU A 57 0.77 -2.85 -17.86
C GLU A 57 1.39 -4.18 -18.36
N ARG A 58 1.80 -5.05 -17.43
CA ARG A 58 2.32 -6.39 -17.76
C ARG A 58 1.32 -7.21 -18.57
N ARG A 59 0.03 -7.19 -18.21
CA ARG A 59 -1.03 -7.87 -19.00
C ARG A 59 -1.05 -7.35 -20.44
N ILE A 60 -1.00 -6.04 -20.64
CA ILE A 60 -1.03 -5.41 -21.97
C ILE A 60 0.20 -5.81 -22.77
N CYS A 61 1.40 -5.72 -22.20
CA CYS A 61 2.65 -6.12 -22.87
C CYS A 61 2.61 -7.60 -23.30
N LEU A 62 2.10 -8.49 -22.46
CA LEU A 62 1.99 -9.92 -22.77
C LEU A 62 0.97 -10.18 -23.88
N GLN A 63 -0.18 -9.49 -23.89
CA GLN A 63 -1.15 -9.59 -24.98
C GLN A 63 -0.56 -9.13 -26.32
N MET A 64 0.22 -8.04 -26.33
CA MET A 64 0.89 -7.55 -27.54
C MET A 64 1.91 -8.57 -28.07
N ALA A 65 2.70 -9.18 -27.18
CA ALA A 65 3.67 -10.21 -27.54
C ALA A 65 3.01 -11.48 -28.12
N ASP A 66 1.84 -11.86 -27.61
CA ASP A 66 1.06 -12.99 -28.13
C ASP A 66 0.47 -12.70 -29.53
N HIS A 67 0.08 -11.45 -29.81
CA HIS A 67 -0.44 -11.04 -31.12
C HIS A 67 0.63 -11.06 -32.22
N THR A 68 1.90 -10.82 -31.89
CA THR A 68 3.00 -10.95 -32.86
C THR A 68 3.23 -12.40 -33.29
N ARG A 69 2.81 -13.37 -32.45
CA ARG A 69 2.97 -14.81 -32.69
C ARG A 69 1.77 -15.48 -33.35
N SER A 70 0.60 -14.85 -33.29
CA SER A 70 -0.68 -15.45 -33.69
C SER A 70 -1.13 -14.92 -35.04
N ALA A 71 -0.47 -15.36 -36.10
CA ALA A 71 -1.20 -15.73 -37.30
C ALA A 71 -1.79 -17.11 -37.00
N GLU A 72 -3.12 -17.25 -37.10
CA GLU A 72 -3.95 -18.46 -36.90
C GLU A 72 -4.84 -18.50 -35.62
N HIS A 73 -6.10 -18.87 -35.86
CA HIS A 73 -7.33 -18.52 -35.12
C HIS A 73 -7.63 -19.39 -33.87
N ALA A 74 -6.71 -19.53 -32.93
CA ALA A 74 -7.00 -20.24 -31.68
C ALA A 74 -7.38 -19.27 -30.54
N PRO A 75 -8.47 -19.51 -29.77
CA PRO A 75 -8.73 -18.74 -28.55
C PRO A 75 -7.60 -18.95 -27.54
N PRO A 76 -7.25 -17.92 -26.74
CA PRO A 76 -6.13 -18.02 -25.81
C PRO A 76 -6.38 -19.09 -24.74
N PRO A 77 -5.39 -19.96 -24.43
CA PRO A 77 -5.57 -21.04 -23.48
C PRO A 77 -5.87 -20.53 -22.06
N THR A 78 -6.63 -21.31 -21.29
CA THR A 78 -6.93 -21.03 -19.88
C THR A 78 -5.64 -21.17 -19.07
N GLY A 79 -5.01 -20.05 -18.73
CA GLY A 79 -3.70 -20.04 -18.04
C GLY A 79 -2.64 -19.14 -18.65
N THR A 80 -3.00 -18.20 -19.55
CA THR A 80 -2.00 -17.27 -20.11
C THR A 80 -1.35 -16.40 -19.03
N PRO A 81 -0.06 -16.03 -19.20
CA PRO A 81 0.62 -15.07 -18.33
C PRO A 81 -0.15 -13.74 -18.18
N SER A 82 -0.83 -13.31 -19.24
CA SER A 82 -1.70 -12.13 -19.27
C SER A 82 -2.86 -12.24 -18.28
N ARG A 83 -3.55 -13.40 -18.26
CA ARG A 83 -4.64 -13.66 -17.31
C ARG A 83 -4.13 -13.74 -15.88
N GLN A 84 -2.96 -14.35 -15.68
CA GLN A 84 -2.33 -14.44 -14.36
C GLN A 84 -1.96 -13.05 -13.79
N ALA A 85 -1.56 -12.11 -14.65
CA ALA A 85 -1.30 -10.72 -14.24
C ALA A 85 -2.59 -10.01 -13.82
N LEU A 86 -3.68 -10.22 -14.54
CA LEU A 86 -5.01 -9.69 -14.21
C LEU A 86 -5.52 -10.23 -12.86
N ASP A 87 -5.45 -11.55 -12.65
CA ASP A 87 -5.91 -12.18 -11.41
C ASP A 87 -5.16 -11.65 -10.18
N ARG A 88 -3.85 -11.41 -10.32
CA ARG A 88 -3.04 -10.79 -9.26
C ARG A 88 -3.40 -9.32 -9.04
N ALA A 89 -3.72 -8.59 -10.11
CA ALA A 89 -4.14 -7.20 -9.99
C ALA A 89 -5.45 -7.07 -9.20
N TYR A 90 -6.39 -8.00 -9.39
CA TYR A 90 -7.64 -8.02 -8.62
C TYR A 90 -7.41 -8.28 -7.13
N LYS A 91 -6.58 -9.28 -6.80
CA LYS A 91 -6.24 -9.59 -5.40
C LYS A 91 -5.56 -8.41 -4.70
N LEU A 92 -4.66 -7.72 -5.40
CA LEU A 92 -3.99 -6.55 -4.83
C LEU A 92 -4.90 -5.33 -4.74
N ARG A 93 -5.81 -5.15 -5.70
CA ARG A 93 -6.82 -4.09 -5.66
C ARG A 93 -7.73 -4.24 -4.44
N ASP A 94 -8.17 -5.46 -4.16
CA ASP A 94 -8.97 -5.76 -2.97
C ASP A 94 -8.25 -5.30 -1.69
N LEU A 95 -6.94 -5.58 -1.55
CA LEU A 95 -6.13 -5.09 -0.42
C LEU A 95 -6.03 -3.55 -0.35
N VAL A 96 -6.07 -2.86 -1.48
CA VAL A 96 -5.99 -1.38 -1.54
C VAL A 96 -7.34 -0.70 -1.27
N GLU A 97 -8.44 -1.37 -1.63
CA GLU A 97 -9.81 -0.85 -1.48
C GLU A 97 -10.42 -1.19 -0.12
N GLN A 98 -9.85 -2.17 0.60
CA GLN A 98 -10.25 -2.49 1.96
C GLN A 98 -9.92 -1.38 2.96
N ASN A 99 -10.81 -1.19 3.95
CA ASN A 99 -10.65 -0.18 4.98
C ASN A 99 -9.71 -0.67 6.10
N TRP A 100 -8.42 -0.37 5.97
CA TRP A 100 -7.42 -0.68 6.98
C TRP A 100 -7.69 0.07 8.30
N LEU A 101 -7.40 -0.59 9.42
CA LEU A 101 -7.39 0.05 10.73
C LEU A 101 -6.08 0.84 10.88
N THR A 102 -6.19 2.15 10.99
CA THR A 102 -5.08 3.05 11.32
C THR A 102 -5.27 3.55 12.75
N PRO A 103 -4.21 3.98 13.45
CA PRO A 103 -4.35 4.59 14.78
C PRO A 103 -5.36 5.76 14.77
N GLU A 104 -5.41 6.51 13.67
CA GLU A 104 -6.37 7.60 13.46
C GLU A 104 -7.80 7.08 13.24
N SER A 105 -7.99 6.03 12.43
CA SER A 105 -9.32 5.47 12.18
C SER A 105 -9.90 4.82 13.44
N VAL A 106 -9.05 4.16 14.26
CA VAL A 106 -9.45 3.62 15.57
C VAL A 106 -9.81 4.73 16.55
N ARG A 107 -9.05 5.82 16.63
CA ARG A 107 -9.39 6.98 17.49
C ARG A 107 -10.70 7.63 17.07
N ARG A 108 -10.96 7.74 15.76
CA ARG A 108 -12.21 8.30 15.21
C ARG A 108 -13.42 7.43 15.55
N VAL A 109 -13.28 6.11 15.47
CA VAL A 109 -14.35 5.18 15.88
C VAL A 109 -14.62 5.29 17.39
N ALA A 110 -13.56 5.37 18.21
CA ALA A 110 -13.69 5.52 19.66
C ALA A 110 -14.30 6.86 20.10
N SER A 111 -14.01 7.96 19.39
CA SER A 111 -14.63 9.26 19.66
C SER A 111 -16.10 9.32 19.22
N ALA A 112 -16.47 8.63 18.12
CA ALA A 112 -17.86 8.51 17.69
C ALA A 112 -18.72 7.68 18.67
N SER A 113 -18.17 6.63 19.27
CA SER A 113 -18.89 5.83 20.27
C SER A 113 -19.10 6.56 21.61
N ASN A 114 -18.21 7.50 21.97
CA ASN A 114 -18.32 8.27 23.21
C ASN A 114 -19.22 9.52 23.10
N GLY A 115 -19.74 9.85 21.91
CA GLY A 115 -20.54 11.06 21.63
C GLY A 115 -22.06 10.90 21.81
N SER A 116 -22.56 9.78 22.33
CA SER A 116 -24.00 9.56 22.57
C SER A 116 -24.36 9.66 24.05
N ALA A 117 -24.20 10.86 24.62
CA ALA A 117 -24.90 11.23 25.85
C ALA A 117 -26.24 11.87 25.47
N PRO A 118 -27.39 11.45 26.02
CA PRO A 118 -28.66 12.12 25.74
C PRO A 118 -28.62 13.52 26.38
N LEU A 119 -29.02 14.54 25.61
CA LEU A 119 -29.41 15.82 26.22
C LEU A 119 -30.61 15.53 27.14
N ALA A 120 -30.38 15.69 28.45
CA ALA A 120 -31.43 15.79 29.44
C ALA A 120 -31.61 17.26 29.81
N GLU A 121 -32.90 17.63 29.90
CA GLU A 121 -33.51 18.87 30.40
C GLU A 121 -33.71 20.03 29.41
#